data_AF-A0A8T5TRE8-F1
#
_entry.id   AF-A0A8T5TRE8-F1
#
_cell.length_a   1.000
_cell.length_b   1.000
_cell.length_c   1.000
_cell.angle_alpha   90.00
_cell.angle_beta   90.00
_cell.angle_gamma   90.00
#
_symmetry.space_group_name_H-M   'P 1'
#
loop_
_entity.id
_entity.type
_entity.pdbx_description
1 polymer ?
#
loop_
_entity_poly.entity_id
_entity_poly.type
_entity_poly.pdbx_seq_one_letter_code
_entity_poly.pdbx_strand_id
1 'polypeptide(L)'
;MKIRKYLWILNLIGGILILISILTPTSYNDTTPTLYFVWMTQISVDVEPLAIYLLRTDLMLVAISTILALIIFSSALMAIALTSIYLRASLPFKKLRWKMIVLALLVIVSTLFWIIMMESFYNIYGFNHWIATGGGYTPFFGVIGPFIGAAFIVLGTFVRRE
;
A
#
# COMPACT_ATOMS: atom_id res chain seq x y z
N MET A 1 -27.54 -4.89 20.40
CA MET A 1 -26.11 -5.00 20.02
C MET A 1 -25.63 -3.66 19.43
N LYS A 2 -25.11 -2.74 20.25
CA LYS A 2 -24.79 -1.35 19.86
C LYS A 2 -23.48 -1.21 19.05
N ILE A 3 -22.54 -2.14 19.21
CA ILE A 3 -21.22 -2.12 18.56
C ILE A 3 -21.29 -2.10 17.02
N ARG A 4 -22.28 -2.78 16.42
CA ARG A 4 -22.42 -2.84 14.96
C ARG A 4 -22.64 -1.46 14.30
N LYS A 5 -23.17 -0.48 15.04
CA LYS A 5 -23.39 0.89 14.55
C LYS A 5 -22.08 1.65 14.34
N TYR A 6 -20.99 1.26 14.99
CA TYR A 6 -19.70 1.95 14.95
C TYR A 6 -18.67 1.31 14.01
N LEU A 7 -18.98 0.14 13.44
CA LEU A 7 -18.04 -0.62 12.61
C LEU A 7 -17.64 0.06 11.29
N TRP A 8 -18.33 1.13 10.89
CA TRP A 8 -17.89 1.98 9.77
C TRP A 8 -16.56 2.66 10.03
N ILE A 9 -16.17 2.83 11.30
CA ILE A 9 -14.89 3.43 11.66
C ILE A 9 -13.72 2.58 11.15
N LEU A 10 -13.92 1.27 10.99
CA LEU A 10 -12.93 0.36 10.41
C LEU A 10 -12.59 0.74 8.97
N ASN A 11 -13.58 1.18 8.17
CA ASN A 11 -13.31 1.62 6.80
C ASN A 11 -12.45 2.89 6.76
N LEU A 12 -12.68 3.82 7.70
CA LEU A 12 -11.86 5.04 7.81
C LEU A 12 -10.46 4.73 8.32
N ILE A 13 -10.34 3.95 9.40
CA ILE A 13 -9.05 3.51 9.94
C ILE A 13 -8.28 2.78 8.84
N GLY A 14 -8.93 1.89 8.10
CA GLY A 14 -8.31 1.16 7.00
C GLY A 14 -7.79 2.08 5.90
N GLY A 15 -8.60 3.04 5.44
CA GLY A 15 -8.16 4.05 4.48
C GLY A 15 -6.97 4.89 4.96
N ILE A 16 -7.00 5.34 6.23
CA ILE A 16 -5.92 6.13 6.83
C ILE A 16 -4.63 5.29 6.93
N LEU A 17 -4.71 4.03 7.35
CA LEU A 17 -3.55 3.14 7.42
C LEU A 17 -2.91 2.94 6.05
N ILE A 18 -3.71 2.81 4.98
CA ILE A 18 -3.19 2.74 3.60
C ILE A 18 -2.45 4.04 3.23
N LEU A 19 -3.02 5.21 3.56
CA LEU A 19 -2.36 6.50 3.27
C LEU A 19 -1.04 6.66 4.02
N ILE A 20 -1.00 6.33 5.32
CA ILE A 20 0.23 6.36 6.12
C ILE A 20 1.26 5.40 5.52
N SER A 21 0.82 4.21 5.09
CA SER A 21 1.68 3.19 4.52
C SER A 21 2.41 3.69 3.26
N ILE A 22 1.73 4.35 2.32
CA ILE A 22 2.37 4.91 1.12
C ILE A 22 3.43 5.95 1.46
N LEU A 23 3.23 6.70 2.54
CA LEU A 23 4.18 7.72 3.01
C LEU A 23 5.32 7.13 3.84
N THR A 24 5.24 5.85 4.20
CA THR A 24 6.24 5.15 5.01
C THR A 24 7.15 4.33 4.11
N PRO A 25 8.49 4.48 4.19
CA PRO A 25 9.38 3.64 3.42
C PRO A 25 9.31 2.18 3.88
N THR A 26 9.63 1.27 2.97
CA THR A 26 10.06 -0.07 3.33
C THR A 26 11.59 -0.10 3.40
N SER A 27 12.15 -0.84 4.35
CA SER A 27 13.58 -1.10 4.32
C SER A 27 13.88 -2.24 3.35
N TYR A 28 15.11 -2.21 2.86
CA TYR A 28 15.70 -3.17 1.98
C TYR A 28 17.07 -3.49 2.55
N ASN A 29 17.27 -4.76 2.90
CA ASN A 29 18.59 -5.25 3.25
C ASN A 29 19.30 -5.56 1.95
N ASP A 30 20.20 -4.68 1.52
CA ASP A 30 21.22 -5.08 0.56
C ASP A 30 22.23 -6.02 1.28
N THR A 31 22.94 -6.81 0.50
CA THR A 31 24.04 -7.67 0.92
C THR A 31 25.25 -6.90 1.49
N THR A 32 25.29 -5.59 1.29
CA THR A 32 26.21 -4.66 1.97
C THR A 32 25.64 -4.20 3.31
N PRO A 33 26.46 -3.81 4.32
CA PRO A 33 25.97 -3.42 5.65
C PRO A 33 25.16 -2.10 5.68
N THR A 34 24.69 -1.63 4.53
CA THR A 34 23.96 -0.39 4.33
C THR A 34 22.47 -0.67 4.24
N LEU A 35 21.72 -0.15 5.20
CA LEU A 35 20.26 -0.27 5.24
C LEU A 35 19.67 0.76 4.26
N TYR A 36 18.90 0.29 3.28
CA TYR A 36 18.34 1.12 2.22
C TYR A 36 16.83 1.27 2.39
N PHE A 37 16.28 2.47 2.23
CA PHE A 37 14.85 2.73 2.38
C PHE A 37 14.22 3.11 1.05
N VAL A 38 13.12 2.44 0.68
CA VAL A 38 12.40 2.63 -0.58
C VAL A 38 10.93 2.91 -0.32
N TRP A 39 10.41 3.95 -0.95
CA TRP A 39 8.98 4.22 -0.99
C TRP A 39 8.35 3.51 -2.18
N MET A 40 7.03 3.30 -2.14
CA MET A 40 6.31 2.73 -3.29
C MET A 40 6.45 3.56 -4.57
N THR A 41 6.75 4.86 -4.45
CA THR A 41 7.03 5.78 -5.55
C THR A 41 8.46 5.70 -6.09
N GLN A 42 9.29 4.77 -5.60
CA GLN A 42 10.73 4.65 -5.94
C GLN A 42 11.59 5.84 -5.50
N ILE A 43 11.07 6.70 -4.61
CA ILE A 43 11.93 7.59 -3.82
C ILE A 43 12.73 6.71 -2.88
N SER A 44 14.02 7.01 -2.70
CA SER A 44 14.85 6.22 -1.80
C SER A 44 15.91 7.01 -1.07
N VAL A 45 16.36 6.47 0.05
CA VAL A 45 17.37 7.08 0.92
C VAL A 45 18.34 6.02 1.38
N ASP A 46 19.62 6.27 1.17
CA ASP A 46 20.71 5.51 1.80
C ASP A 46 21.04 6.09 3.17
N VAL A 47 21.34 5.21 4.13
CA VAL A 47 21.69 5.62 5.51
C VAL A 47 23.15 6.08 5.62
N GLU A 48 24.04 5.61 4.75
CA GLU A 48 25.46 5.98 4.75
C GLU A 48 26.03 6.13 3.32
N PRO A 49 26.45 7.34 2.89
CA PRO A 49 26.14 8.66 3.46
C PRO A 49 24.66 9.01 3.20
N LEU A 50 24.05 9.77 4.11
CA LEU A 50 22.63 10.14 4.10
C LEU A 50 22.27 10.96 2.85
N ALA A 51 22.09 10.27 1.74
CA ALA A 51 21.86 10.83 0.42
C ALA A 51 20.50 10.34 -0.07
N ILE A 52 19.64 11.31 -0.38
CA ILE A 52 18.36 11.05 -1.02
C ILE A 52 18.67 10.83 -2.50
N TYR A 53 18.72 9.57 -2.92
CA TYR A 53 18.81 9.23 -4.32
C TYR A 53 17.40 9.02 -4.86
N LEU A 54 17.03 9.79 -5.90
CA LEU A 54 16.09 9.26 -6.88
C LEU A 54 16.83 8.10 -7.55
N LEU A 55 16.49 6.86 -7.19
CA LEU A 55 17.25 5.73 -7.68
C LEU A 55 17.24 5.75 -9.21
N ARG A 56 18.40 5.98 -9.80
CA ARG A 56 18.60 6.03 -11.24
C ARG A 56 18.65 4.59 -11.76
N THR A 57 17.83 4.27 -12.76
CA THR A 57 18.26 3.83 -14.12
C THR A 57 17.09 3.30 -14.95
N ASP A 58 16.07 2.69 -14.33
CA ASP A 58 14.94 2.13 -15.06
C ASP A 58 13.68 3.01 -14.95
N LEU A 59 13.48 3.87 -15.96
CA LEU A 59 12.30 4.73 -16.08
C LEU A 59 10.99 3.94 -16.09
N MET A 60 11.00 2.70 -16.59
CA MET A 60 9.83 1.84 -16.61
C MET A 60 9.48 1.39 -15.19
N LEU A 61 10.47 0.97 -14.39
CA LEU A 61 10.25 0.56 -13.01
C LEU A 61 9.70 1.71 -12.15
N VAL A 62 10.24 2.92 -12.31
CA VAL A 62 9.76 4.13 -11.63
C VAL A 62 8.34 4.47 -12.04
N ALA A 63 8.03 4.46 -13.34
CA ALA A 63 6.71 4.77 -13.86
C ALA A 63 5.66 3.77 -13.36
N ILE A 64 5.93 2.46 -13.48
CA ILE A 64 5.00 1.41 -13.04
C ILE A 64 4.77 1.50 -11.53
N SER A 65 5.84 1.63 -10.74
CA SER A 65 5.74 1.75 -9.28
C SER A 65 4.93 2.98 -8.86
N THR A 66 5.15 4.12 -9.53
CA THR A 66 4.38 5.34 -9.28
C THR A 66 2.90 5.17 -9.63
N ILE A 67 2.58 4.50 -10.75
CA ILE A 67 1.20 4.19 -11.13
C ILE A 67 0.53 3.30 -10.06
N LEU A 68 1.23 2.25 -9.60
CA LEU A 68 0.72 1.37 -8.55
C LEU A 68 0.49 2.15 -7.23
N ALA A 69 1.44 3.00 -6.84
CA ALA A 69 1.29 3.86 -5.67
C ALA A 69 0.08 4.81 -5.80
N LEU A 70 -0.14 5.39 -6.98
CA LEU A 70 -1.30 6.24 -7.25
C LEU A 70 -2.63 5.48 -7.21
N ILE A 71 -2.67 4.23 -7.68
CA ILE A 71 -3.86 3.37 -7.57
C ILE A 71 -4.17 3.09 -6.09
N ILE A 72 -3.16 2.75 -5.29
CA ILE A 72 -3.32 2.50 -3.85
C ILE A 72 -3.82 3.77 -3.14
N PHE A 73 -3.17 4.92 -3.42
CA PHE A 73 -3.52 6.22 -2.83
C PHE A 73 -4.94 6.64 -3.18
N SER A 74 -5.30 6.58 -4.46
CA SER A 74 -6.62 6.95 -4.95
C SER A 74 -7.70 6.05 -4.37
N SER A 75 -7.41 4.75 -4.25
CA SER A 75 -8.34 3.78 -3.66
C SER A 75 -8.61 4.07 -2.18
N ALA A 76 -7.58 4.45 -1.42
CA ALA A 76 -7.72 4.85 -0.02
C ALA A 76 -8.55 6.13 0.14
N LEU A 77 -8.29 7.16 -0.68
CA LEU A 77 -9.08 8.39 -0.69
C LEU A 77 -10.54 8.13 -1.05
N MET A 78 -10.80 7.30 -2.07
CA MET A 78 -12.16 6.91 -2.44
C MET A 78 -12.86 6.15 -1.31
N ALA A 79 -12.17 5.23 -0.62
CA ALA A 79 -12.74 4.50 0.52
C ALA A 79 -13.14 5.45 1.66
N ILE A 80 -12.30 6.42 1.98
CA ILE A 80 -12.58 7.46 2.99
C ILE A 80 -13.76 8.33 2.56
N ALA A 81 -13.77 8.79 1.31
CA ALA A 81 -14.81 9.66 0.76
C ALA A 81 -16.17 8.94 0.74
N LEU A 82 -16.23 7.71 0.23
CA LEU A 82 -17.46 6.91 0.19
C LEU A 82 -17.99 6.63 1.60
N THR A 83 -17.10 6.36 2.56
CA THR A 83 -17.50 6.17 3.97
C THR A 83 -18.06 7.47 4.56
N SER A 84 -17.46 8.63 4.25
CA SER A 84 -17.93 9.94 4.71
C SER A 84 -19.28 10.34 4.10
N ILE A 85 -19.45 10.14 2.79
CA ILE A 85 -20.71 10.40 2.08
C ILE A 85 -21.83 9.54 2.68
N TYR A 86 -21.56 8.26 2.93
CA TYR A 86 -22.53 7.37 3.59
C TYR A 86 -22.99 7.94 4.94
N LEU A 87 -22.06 8.39 5.79
CA LEU A 87 -22.39 8.89 7.14
C LEU A 87 -23.25 10.15 7.09
N ARG A 88 -23.01 11.03 6.11
CA ARG A 88 -23.72 12.30 5.98
C ARG A 88 -25.05 12.16 5.22
N ALA A 89 -25.05 11.41 4.13
CA ALA A 89 -26.20 11.30 3.23
C ALA A 89 -27.15 10.14 3.57
N SER A 90 -26.83 9.33 4.58
CA SER A 90 -27.64 8.17 5.00
C SER A 90 -27.99 7.21 3.86
N LEU A 91 -27.10 7.10 2.87
CA LEU A 91 -27.32 6.23 1.70
C LEU A 91 -27.33 4.76 2.12
N PRO A 92 -28.12 3.89 1.48
CA PRO A 92 -28.16 2.47 1.82
C PRO A 92 -26.79 1.80 1.60
N PHE A 93 -26.27 1.13 2.63
CA PHE A 93 -24.88 0.62 2.64
C PHE A 93 -24.66 -0.47 1.59
N LYS A 94 -25.72 -1.24 1.28
CA LYS A 94 -25.72 -2.29 0.24
C LYS A 94 -25.19 -1.80 -1.12
N LYS A 95 -25.49 -0.55 -1.51
CA LYS A 95 -25.04 0.00 -2.80
C LYS A 95 -23.55 0.34 -2.84
N LEU A 96 -22.95 0.60 -1.67
CA LEU A 96 -21.54 0.99 -1.54
C LEU A 96 -20.63 -0.19 -1.22
N ARG A 97 -21.19 -1.26 -0.66
CA ARG A 97 -20.45 -2.47 -0.25
C ARG A 97 -19.52 -3.02 -1.34
N TRP A 98 -20.04 -3.22 -2.55
CA TRP A 98 -19.22 -3.76 -3.65
C TRP A 98 -18.09 -2.80 -4.06
N LYS A 99 -18.35 -1.49 -4.05
CA LYS A 99 -17.31 -0.49 -4.33
C LYS A 99 -16.19 -0.56 -3.30
N MET A 100 -16.52 -0.64 -2.01
CA MET A 100 -15.52 -0.76 -0.94
C MET A 100 -14.68 -2.03 -1.07
N ILE A 101 -15.30 -3.16 -1.42
CA ILE A 101 -14.60 -4.44 -1.65
C ILE A 101 -13.64 -4.32 -2.85
N VAL A 102 -14.10 -3.76 -3.97
CA VAL A 102 -13.27 -3.55 -5.16
C VAL A 102 -12.08 -2.66 -4.85
N LEU A 103 -12.28 -1.56 -4.11
CA LEU A 103 -11.18 -0.68 -3.68
C LEU A 103 -10.15 -1.41 -2.80
N ALA A 104 -10.61 -2.23 -1.85
CA ALA A 104 -9.72 -3.03 -1.01
C ALA A 104 -8.93 -4.07 -1.83
N LEU A 105 -9.57 -4.72 -2.81
CA LEU A 105 -8.89 -5.67 -3.70
C LEU A 105 -7.88 -4.97 -4.61
N LEU A 106 -8.20 -3.79 -5.14
CA LEU A 106 -7.26 -2.99 -5.93
C LEU A 106 -6.00 -2.63 -5.13
N VAL A 107 -6.16 -2.27 -3.84
CA VAL A 107 -5.04 -2.02 -2.94
C VAL A 107 -4.18 -3.28 -2.78
N ILE A 108 -4.79 -4.42 -2.44
CA ILE A 108 -4.07 -5.69 -2.23
C ILE A 108 -3.30 -6.09 -3.50
N VAL A 109 -3.97 -6.10 -4.65
CA VAL A 109 -3.39 -6.52 -5.92
C VAL A 109 -2.27 -5.57 -6.34
N SER A 110 -2.47 -4.26 -6.22
CA SER A 110 -1.43 -3.28 -6.59
C SER A 110 -0.19 -3.39 -5.70
N THR A 111 -0.38 -3.61 -4.39
CA THR A 111 0.75 -3.84 -3.47
C THR A 111 1.48 -5.14 -3.80
N LEU A 112 0.78 -6.23 -4.13
CA LEU A 112 1.41 -7.48 -4.56
C LEU A 112 2.20 -7.32 -5.87
N PHE A 113 1.61 -6.65 -6.87
CA PHE A 113 2.32 -6.35 -8.12
C PHE A 113 3.57 -5.51 -7.86
N TRP A 114 3.51 -4.55 -6.95
CA TRP A 114 4.68 -3.74 -6.58
C TRP A 114 5.80 -4.61 -5.98
N ILE A 115 5.47 -5.51 -5.05
CA ILE A 115 6.46 -6.44 -4.45
C ILE A 115 7.09 -7.32 -5.53
N ILE A 116 6.27 -7.94 -6.39
CA ILE A 116 6.76 -8.82 -7.47
C ILE A 116 7.66 -8.04 -8.42
N MET A 117 7.23 -6.83 -8.80
CA MET A 117 7.99 -5.95 -9.69
C MET A 117 9.38 -5.66 -9.11
N MET A 118 9.42 -5.32 -7.83
CA MET A 118 10.68 -4.98 -7.20
C MET A 118 11.58 -6.19 -6.94
N GLU A 119 11.06 -7.39 -6.68
CA GLU A 119 11.90 -8.59 -6.62
C GLU A 119 12.44 -9.00 -8.01
N SER A 120 11.64 -8.84 -9.06
CA SER A 120 11.91 -9.42 -10.38
C SER A 120 12.70 -8.50 -11.32
N PHE A 121 12.48 -7.19 -11.23
CA PHE A 121 13.02 -6.20 -12.17
C PHE A 121 14.00 -5.21 -11.53
N TYR A 122 14.03 -5.11 -10.20
CA TYR A 122 15.08 -4.35 -9.54
C TYR A 122 16.42 -5.02 -9.80
N ASN A 123 17.34 -4.30 -10.44
CA ASN A 123 18.64 -4.83 -10.83
C ASN A 123 19.70 -4.35 -9.85
N ILE A 124 20.45 -5.31 -9.29
CA ILE A 124 21.63 -5.05 -8.45
C ILE A 124 22.81 -5.79 -9.06
N TYR A 125 23.89 -5.06 -9.32
CA TYR A 125 25.14 -5.60 -9.87
C TYR A 125 24.99 -6.41 -11.18
N GLY A 126 23.99 -6.08 -12.01
CA GLY A 126 23.74 -6.77 -13.29
C GLY A 126 22.82 -7.98 -13.19
N PHE A 127 22.37 -8.36 -11.98
CA PHE A 127 21.39 -9.42 -11.74
C PHE A 127 20.10 -8.82 -11.19
N ASN A 128 18.97 -9.52 -11.35
CA ASN A 128 17.79 -9.10 -10.58
C ASN A 128 18.01 -9.37 -9.08
N HIS A 129 17.33 -8.60 -8.24
CA HIS A 129 17.48 -8.68 -6.79
C HIS A 129 17.31 -10.09 -6.26
N TRP A 130 16.25 -10.78 -6.69
CA TRP A 130 15.94 -12.12 -6.24
C TRP A 130 17.12 -13.08 -6.43
N ILE A 131 17.83 -12.99 -7.56
CA ILE A 131 19.02 -13.81 -7.84
C ILE A 131 20.22 -13.36 -6.99
N ALA A 132 20.39 -12.05 -6.79
CA ALA A 132 21.55 -11.49 -6.09
C ALA A 132 21.53 -11.72 -4.56
N THR A 133 20.35 -11.61 -3.93
CA THR A 133 20.21 -11.61 -2.46
C THR A 133 19.47 -12.83 -1.92
N GLY A 134 18.91 -13.66 -2.81
CA GLY A 134 18.00 -14.75 -2.42
C GLY A 134 16.57 -14.28 -2.13
N GLY A 135 16.27 -13.02 -2.45
CA GLY A 135 15.02 -12.35 -2.13
C GLY A 135 14.96 -11.86 -0.69
N GLY A 136 14.01 -10.97 -0.40
CA GLY A 136 13.68 -10.63 0.98
C GLY A 136 13.63 -9.13 1.24
N TYR A 137 12.47 -8.54 1.00
CA TYR A 137 12.05 -7.38 1.78
C TYR A 137 12.04 -7.75 3.26
N THR A 138 12.68 -6.94 4.10
CA THR A 138 12.26 -6.82 5.49
C THR A 138 10.90 -6.11 5.48
N PRO A 139 9.78 -6.82 5.75
CA PRO A 139 8.47 -6.24 5.52
C PRO A 139 8.23 -5.14 6.54
N PHE A 140 8.32 -3.90 6.08
CA PHE A 140 8.05 -2.71 6.88
C PHE A 140 6.60 -2.25 6.68
N PHE A 141 6.20 -1.25 7.48
CA PHE A 141 4.82 -0.75 7.44
C PHE A 141 4.37 -0.23 6.07
N GLY A 142 5.31 0.22 5.22
CA GLY A 142 5.02 0.59 3.82
C GLY A 142 4.48 -0.56 2.95
N VAL A 143 4.83 -1.81 3.27
CA VAL A 143 4.36 -3.00 2.54
C VAL A 143 3.20 -3.68 3.27
N ILE A 144 3.23 -3.75 4.60
CA ILE A 144 2.20 -4.45 5.40
C ILE A 144 0.93 -3.60 5.57
N GLY A 145 1.09 -2.29 5.75
CA GLY A 145 0.02 -1.35 6.00
C GLY A 145 -1.15 -1.38 5.00
N PRO A 146 -0.94 -1.55 3.69
CA PRO A 146 -2.04 -1.58 2.73
C PRO A 146 -2.89 -2.84 2.89
N PHE A 147 -2.29 -3.98 3.25
CA PHE A 147 -3.03 -5.22 3.53
C PHE A 147 -3.88 -5.10 4.81
N ILE A 148 -3.30 -4.56 5.89
CA ILE A 148 -4.04 -4.32 7.14
C ILE A 148 -5.20 -3.36 6.88
N GLY A 149 -4.95 -2.26 6.16
CA GLY A 149 -5.99 -1.28 5.87
C GLY A 149 -7.09 -1.83 4.97
N ALA A 150 -6.73 -2.60 3.93
CA ALA A 150 -7.69 -3.30 3.08
C ALA A 150 -8.52 -4.32 3.89
N ALA A 151 -7.90 -5.06 4.81
CA ALA A 151 -8.61 -5.99 5.69
C ALA A 151 -9.64 -5.26 6.57
N PHE A 152 -9.30 -4.10 7.14
CA PHE A 152 -10.26 -3.31 7.90
C PHE A 152 -11.40 -2.76 7.05
N ILE A 153 -11.13 -2.33 5.81
CA ILE A 153 -12.19 -1.92 4.87
C ILE A 153 -13.14 -3.07 4.57
N VAL A 154 -12.62 -4.28 4.35
CA VAL A 154 -13.44 -5.48 4.12
C VAL A 154 -14.25 -5.81 5.36
N LEU A 155 -13.62 -5.90 6.54
CA LEU A 155 -14.31 -6.23 7.79
C LEU A 155 -15.40 -5.21 8.15
N GLY A 156 -15.11 -3.91 8.06
CA GLY A 156 -16.08 -2.84 8.28
C GLY A 156 -17.25 -2.91 7.31
N THR A 157 -17.02 -3.44 6.11
CA THR A 157 -18.03 -3.63 5.08
C THR A 157 -18.90 -4.89 5.26
N PHE A 158 -18.35 -5.99 5.79
CA PHE A 158 -19.10 -7.25 5.94
C PHE A 158 -19.81 -7.40 7.29
N VAL A 159 -19.20 -6.92 8.38
CA VAL A 159 -19.75 -7.09 9.74
C VAL A 159 -20.93 -6.15 10.00
N ARG A 160 -21.04 -5.09 9.18
CA ARG A 160 -22.18 -4.18 9.19
C ARG A 160 -23.35 -4.77 8.38
N ARG A 161 -24.08 -5.69 8.99
CA ARG A 161 -25.41 -6.12 8.50
C ARG A 161 -26.45 -5.14 9.00
N GLU A 162 -27.16 -4.51 8.06
CA GLU A 162 -28.46 -3.86 8.30
C GLU A 162 -29.44 -4.88 8.90
#